data_AF-A0A953TXX7-F1
#
_entry.id   AF-A0A953TXX7-F1
#
_cell.length_a   1.000
_cell.length_b   1.000
_cell.length_c   1.000
_cell.angle_alpha   90.00
_cell.angle_beta   90.00
_cell.angle_gamma   90.00
#
_symmetry.space_group_name_H-M   'P 1'
#
loop_
_entity.id
_entity.type
_entity.pdbx_description
1 polymer ?
#
loop_
_entity_poly.entity_id
_entity_poly.type
_entity_poly.pdbx_seq_one_letter_code
_entity_poly.pdbx_strand_id
1 'polypeptide(L)'
;MKRFLSACAAAAALVLATAGAASPQPKNAAGKATREVFVSVLDRQGAPMLDLLPNEFKVTETGVPRDVVQASLARSPMRVVLLVDTSDAAGPGLTFMRGGLIAFLDTLPPEHEAMIVSTGRQMRVRVPPTMDRKKLKDAANSLFSDGAGTTLIDSLLEVDDRFIKKTADRWPVFVIITSDGTESSAGAHEKAFNQWTLAQAGRSIVSHAIVMKFKGSGVPEMVAMNVTQNSGGRYDFINTGNSLPEKMKTLAAQLGDDYKQASVKYQVEYATDSKEWKPVEVTVARDGVRLQITQGRLR
;
A
#
# COMPACT_ATOMS: atom_id res chain seq x y z
N MET A 1 -17.04 57.30 -48.29
CA MET A 1 -17.14 56.63 -46.97
C MET A 1 -16.68 55.20 -47.11
N LYS A 2 -15.69 54.82 -46.31
CA LYS A 2 -14.91 53.57 -46.39
C LYS A 2 -15.76 52.35 -46.06
N ARG A 3 -15.77 51.33 -46.92
CA ARG A 3 -16.08 49.94 -46.54
C ARG A 3 -15.12 49.00 -47.28
N PHE A 4 -14.20 48.44 -46.50
CA PHE A 4 -13.30 47.35 -46.89
C PHE A 4 -14.13 46.07 -47.10
N LEU A 5 -13.95 45.39 -48.25
CA LEU A 5 -14.24 43.96 -48.37
C LEU A 5 -12.90 43.24 -48.49
N SER A 6 -12.50 42.57 -47.41
CA SER A 6 -11.40 41.60 -47.42
C SER A 6 -11.90 40.28 -48.00
N ALA A 7 -11.15 39.74 -48.95
CA ALA A 7 -11.29 38.40 -49.47
C ALA A 7 -10.87 37.37 -48.40
N CYS A 8 -11.75 36.43 -48.07
CA CYS A 8 -11.38 35.23 -47.30
C CYS A 8 -10.91 34.14 -48.27
N ALA A 9 -9.60 33.91 -48.32
CA ALA A 9 -9.02 32.71 -48.89
C ALA A 9 -9.12 31.57 -47.86
N ALA A 10 -9.83 30.50 -48.19
CA ALA A 10 -9.89 29.29 -47.37
C ALA A 10 -8.64 28.43 -47.65
N ALA A 11 -7.71 28.40 -46.69
CA ALA A 11 -6.59 27.46 -46.69
C ALA A 11 -7.02 26.15 -46.02
N ALA A 12 -7.11 25.06 -46.81
CA ALA A 12 -7.33 23.72 -46.28
C ALA A 12 -6.03 23.18 -45.66
N ALA A 13 -5.97 23.13 -44.33
CA ALA A 13 -4.88 22.50 -43.60
C ALA A 13 -5.07 20.97 -43.60
N LEU A 14 -4.18 20.26 -44.29
CA LEU A 14 -4.11 18.80 -44.29
C LEU A 14 -3.53 18.32 -42.95
N VAL A 15 -4.37 17.78 -42.08
CA VAL A 15 -3.93 17.17 -40.81
C VAL A 15 -3.39 15.76 -41.11
N LEU A 16 -2.06 15.61 -41.12
CA LEU A 16 -1.42 14.30 -41.12
C LEU A 16 -1.59 13.67 -39.74
N ALA A 17 -2.48 12.69 -39.65
CA ALA A 17 -2.62 11.83 -38.48
C ALA A 17 -1.39 10.92 -38.38
N THR A 18 -0.44 11.26 -37.51
CA THR A 18 0.62 10.33 -37.10
C THR A 18 0.01 9.26 -36.22
N ALA A 19 -0.23 8.07 -36.78
CA ALA A 19 -0.56 6.87 -36.01
C ALA A 19 0.59 6.58 -35.05
N GLY A 20 0.38 6.84 -33.75
CA GLY A 20 1.30 6.43 -32.71
C GLY A 20 1.43 4.90 -32.73
N ALA A 21 2.64 4.42 -32.97
CA ALA A 21 2.97 3.01 -32.80
C ALA A 21 2.76 2.65 -31.32
N ALA A 22 1.66 1.97 -31.02
CA ALA A 22 1.45 1.36 -29.72
C ALA A 22 2.50 0.26 -29.55
N SER A 23 3.41 0.43 -28.60
CA SER A 23 4.34 -0.62 -28.18
C SER A 23 3.51 -1.86 -27.79
N PRO A 24 3.82 -3.06 -28.30
CA PRO A 24 3.09 -4.26 -27.93
C PRO A 24 3.32 -4.54 -26.44
N GLN A 25 2.26 -4.43 -25.64
CA GLN A 25 2.28 -4.99 -24.30
C GLN A 25 2.46 -6.51 -24.42
N PRO A 26 3.43 -7.13 -23.72
CA PRO A 26 3.56 -8.58 -23.73
C PRO A 26 2.27 -9.17 -23.17
N LYS A 27 1.55 -9.91 -24.01
CA LYS A 27 0.40 -10.70 -23.59
C LYS A 27 0.91 -11.74 -22.60
N ASN A 28 0.50 -11.64 -21.34
CA ASN A 28 0.73 -12.70 -20.36
C ASN A 28 0.26 -14.02 -20.98
N ALA A 29 1.18 -14.96 -21.16
CA ALA A 29 0.83 -16.31 -21.57
C ALA A 29 -0.11 -16.89 -20.51
N ALA A 30 -1.32 -17.28 -20.92
CA ALA A 30 -2.37 -17.76 -20.02
C ALA A 30 -1.81 -18.85 -19.09
N GLY A 31 -1.81 -18.59 -17.77
CA GLY A 31 -1.44 -19.55 -16.73
C GLY A 31 -0.17 -19.24 -15.91
N LYS A 32 0.65 -18.25 -16.29
CA LYS A 32 1.78 -17.80 -15.43
C LYS A 32 1.34 -16.70 -14.46
N ALA A 33 1.72 -16.82 -13.20
CA ALA A 33 1.55 -15.76 -12.20
C ALA A 33 2.68 -14.73 -12.34
N THR A 34 2.39 -13.46 -12.07
CA THR A 34 3.42 -12.41 -11.96
C THR A 34 3.81 -12.26 -10.50
N ARG A 35 5.11 -12.17 -10.23
CA ARG A 35 5.68 -11.83 -8.92
C ARG A 35 6.64 -10.67 -9.07
N GLU A 36 6.87 -9.96 -7.96
CA GLU A 36 7.80 -8.86 -7.90
C GLU A 36 8.98 -9.16 -6.96
N VAL A 37 10.10 -8.51 -7.23
CA VAL A 37 11.26 -8.44 -6.35
C VAL A 37 11.82 -7.02 -6.39
N PHE A 38 12.37 -6.56 -5.26
CA PHE A 38 12.94 -5.22 -5.17
C PHE A 38 14.45 -5.28 -5.19
N VAL A 39 15.06 -4.41 -6.00
CA VAL A 39 16.50 -4.42 -6.23
C VAL A 39 17.05 -3.01 -6.07
N SER A 40 17.94 -2.85 -5.11
CA SER A 40 18.81 -1.68 -5.04
C SER A 40 20.01 -1.92 -5.95
N VAL A 41 20.28 -0.97 -6.85
CA VAL A 41 21.44 -1.02 -7.74
C VAL A 41 22.32 0.16 -7.44
N LEU A 42 23.55 -0.11 -7.02
CA LEU A 42 24.51 0.90 -6.61
C LEU A 42 25.71 0.88 -7.56
N ASP A 43 26.29 2.05 -7.80
CA ASP A 43 27.59 2.15 -8.47
C ASP A 43 28.74 1.76 -7.53
N ARG A 44 29.99 1.87 -8.02
CA ARG A 44 31.19 1.53 -7.22
C ARG A 44 31.38 2.44 -6.01
N GLN A 45 30.83 3.65 -6.05
CA GLN A 45 30.90 4.66 -5.01
C GLN A 45 29.76 4.50 -3.98
N GLY A 46 28.80 3.61 -4.24
CA GLY A 46 27.65 3.35 -3.39
C GLY A 46 26.46 4.26 -3.67
N ALA A 47 26.48 5.03 -4.76
CA ALA A 47 25.34 5.87 -5.14
C ALA A 47 24.27 5.05 -5.90
N PRO A 48 22.97 5.29 -5.65
CA PRO A 48 21.90 4.62 -6.39
C PRO A 48 21.93 4.93 -7.89
N MET A 49 21.88 3.88 -8.71
CA MET A 49 21.77 3.97 -10.17
C MET A 49 20.31 3.91 -10.59
N LEU A 50 19.75 5.03 -11.03
CA LEU A 50 18.29 5.19 -11.24
C LEU A 50 17.86 5.20 -12.72
N ASP A 51 18.78 4.87 -13.64
CA ASP A 51 18.63 4.93 -15.09
C ASP A 51 18.77 3.57 -15.80
N LEU A 52 18.57 2.47 -15.09
CA LEU A 52 18.59 1.12 -15.66
C LEU A 52 17.34 0.86 -16.47
N LEU A 53 17.54 0.28 -17.66
CA LEU A 53 16.49 -0.11 -18.57
C LEU A 53 15.93 -1.49 -18.20
N PRO A 54 14.65 -1.76 -18.49
CA PRO A 54 14.04 -3.04 -18.13
C PRO A 54 14.75 -4.28 -18.67
N ASN A 55 15.32 -4.19 -19.87
CA ASN A 55 16.04 -5.28 -20.53
C ASN A 55 17.45 -5.54 -19.96
N GLU A 56 17.93 -4.72 -19.02
CA GLU A 56 19.19 -4.94 -18.34
C GLU A 56 19.05 -5.93 -17.17
N PHE A 57 17.82 -6.18 -16.68
CA PHE A 57 17.56 -7.11 -15.59
C PHE A 57 17.40 -8.54 -16.09
N LYS A 58 18.02 -9.49 -15.38
CA LYS A 58 17.81 -10.92 -15.56
C LYS A 58 17.42 -11.54 -14.22
N VAL A 59 16.37 -12.37 -14.25
CA VAL A 59 15.83 -13.04 -13.07
C VAL A 59 15.98 -14.54 -13.21
N THR A 60 16.50 -15.20 -12.18
CA THR A 60 16.52 -16.67 -12.07
C THR A 60 15.78 -17.08 -10.80
N GLU A 61 14.84 -18.01 -10.91
CA GLU A 61 14.12 -18.59 -9.76
C GLU A 61 14.64 -20.01 -9.56
N THR A 62 15.39 -20.24 -8.48
CA THR A 62 16.05 -21.55 -8.23
C THR A 62 16.89 -22.04 -9.43
N GLY A 63 17.68 -21.14 -10.02
CA GLY A 63 18.52 -21.42 -11.19
C GLY A 63 17.78 -21.48 -12.54
N VAL A 64 16.44 -21.42 -12.55
CA VAL A 64 15.65 -21.41 -13.80
C VAL A 64 15.42 -19.97 -14.25
N PRO A 65 15.82 -19.58 -15.48
CA PRO A 65 15.55 -18.24 -16.00
C PRO A 65 14.05 -17.92 -16.04
N ARG A 66 13.67 -16.71 -15.62
CA ARG A 66 12.31 -16.19 -15.66
C ARG A 66 12.23 -14.97 -16.57
N ASP A 67 11.12 -14.86 -17.28
CA ASP A 67 10.84 -13.72 -18.15
C ASP A 67 10.55 -12.49 -17.27
N VAL A 68 11.34 -11.43 -17.44
CA VAL A 68 11.06 -10.12 -16.83
C VAL A 68 9.90 -9.50 -17.59
N VAL A 69 8.79 -9.27 -16.89
CA VAL A 69 7.58 -8.65 -17.42
C VAL A 69 7.73 -7.14 -17.44
N GLN A 70 8.26 -6.58 -16.35
CA GLN A 70 8.46 -5.14 -16.18
C GLN A 70 9.61 -4.90 -15.21
N ALA A 71 10.36 -3.81 -15.39
CA ALA A 71 11.21 -3.28 -14.33
C ALA A 71 11.13 -1.76 -14.33
N SER A 72 10.92 -1.17 -13.16
CA SER A 72 10.82 0.29 -13.01
C SER A 72 11.12 0.70 -11.58
N LEU A 73 11.44 1.97 -11.35
CA LEU A 73 11.62 2.48 -10.00
C LEU A 73 10.31 2.34 -9.20
N ALA A 74 10.41 1.89 -7.95
CA ALA A 74 9.29 1.60 -7.06
C ALA A 74 8.64 2.89 -6.50
N ARG A 75 8.14 3.75 -7.40
CA ARG A 75 7.59 5.09 -7.11
C ARG A 75 6.07 5.12 -7.01
N SER A 76 5.41 3.96 -6.97
CA SER A 76 3.95 3.92 -6.75
C SER A 76 3.62 4.53 -5.39
N PRO A 77 2.75 5.55 -5.32
CA PRO A 77 2.39 6.18 -4.05
C PRO A 77 1.63 5.18 -3.16
N MET A 78 1.65 5.42 -1.85
CA MET A 78 0.91 4.59 -0.91
C MET A 78 -0.59 4.83 -1.01
N ARG A 79 -1.34 3.73 -0.84
CA ARG A 79 -2.75 3.76 -0.43
C ARG A 79 -2.81 3.32 1.03
N VAL A 80 -3.06 4.29 1.91
CA VAL A 80 -3.13 4.05 3.35
C VAL A 80 -4.56 3.75 3.78
N VAL A 81 -4.79 2.58 4.34
CA VAL A 81 -6.06 2.21 4.96
C VAL A 81 -5.98 2.46 6.45
N LEU A 82 -6.70 3.47 6.94
CA LEU A 82 -6.86 3.73 8.37
C LEU A 82 -8.07 2.92 8.87
N LEU A 83 -7.82 1.76 9.47
CA LEU A 83 -8.85 0.97 10.16
C LEU A 83 -8.95 1.43 11.61
N VAL A 84 -10.14 1.86 12.02
CA VAL A 84 -10.38 2.45 13.33
C VAL A 84 -11.45 1.66 14.06
N ASP A 85 -11.08 1.07 15.17
CA ASP A 85 -12.00 0.36 16.05
C ASP A 85 -12.98 1.35 16.69
N THR A 86 -14.26 1.17 16.38
CA THR A 86 -15.39 1.94 16.92
C THR A 86 -16.29 1.07 17.80
N SER A 87 -15.78 -0.06 18.29
CA SER A 87 -16.47 -0.96 19.23
C SER A 87 -16.69 -0.33 20.61
N ASP A 88 -17.49 -1.00 21.45
CA ASP A 88 -17.70 -0.59 22.84
C ASP A 88 -16.39 -0.58 23.65
N ALA A 89 -15.48 -1.53 23.36
CA ALA A 89 -14.19 -1.61 24.04
C ALA A 89 -13.25 -0.46 23.66
N ALA A 90 -13.28 -0.02 22.40
CA ALA A 90 -12.51 1.13 21.92
C ALA A 90 -13.14 2.48 22.28
N GLY A 91 -14.42 2.51 22.65
CA GLY A 91 -15.20 3.71 22.97
C GLY A 91 -14.46 4.76 23.81
N PRO A 92 -13.86 4.40 24.97
CA PRO A 92 -13.12 5.34 25.82
C PRO A 92 -11.91 6.00 25.13
N GLY A 93 -11.35 5.35 24.10
CA GLY A 93 -10.21 5.83 23.35
C GLY A 93 -10.54 6.74 22.16
N LEU A 94 -11.81 6.80 21.74
CA LEU A 94 -12.19 7.42 20.45
C LEU A 94 -11.75 8.87 20.31
N THR A 95 -11.87 9.70 21.36
CA THR A 95 -11.41 11.09 21.30
C THR A 95 -9.91 11.19 20.96
N PHE A 96 -9.09 10.29 21.51
CA PHE A 96 -7.66 10.22 21.20
C PHE A 96 -7.41 9.66 19.82
N MET A 97 -8.22 8.70 19.35
CA MET A 97 -8.13 8.17 17.99
C MET A 97 -8.43 9.26 16.97
N ARG A 98 -9.45 10.11 17.18
CA ARG A 98 -9.71 11.28 16.34
C ARG A 98 -8.48 12.18 16.28
N GLY A 99 -7.94 12.58 17.44
CA GLY A 99 -6.72 13.40 17.50
C GLY A 99 -5.51 12.77 16.78
N GLY A 100 -5.33 11.45 16.90
CA GLY A 100 -4.26 10.74 16.22
C GLY A 100 -4.45 10.59 14.72
N LEU A 101 -5.68 10.42 14.25
CA LEU A 101 -5.99 10.44 12.81
C LEU A 101 -5.71 11.82 12.23
N ILE A 102 -6.07 12.91 12.92
CA ILE A 102 -5.74 14.28 12.50
C ILE A 102 -4.22 14.45 12.39
N ALA A 103 -3.47 14.09 13.46
CA ALA A 103 -2.02 14.21 13.47
C ALA A 103 -1.33 13.37 12.38
N PHE A 104 -1.83 12.16 12.12
CA PHE A 104 -1.38 11.31 11.01
C PHE A 104 -1.61 11.99 9.66
N LEU A 105 -2.83 12.46 9.40
CA LEU A 105 -3.24 13.05 8.12
C LEU A 105 -2.53 14.38 7.82
N ASP A 106 -2.20 15.15 8.86
CA ASP A 106 -1.39 16.38 8.73
C ASP A 106 0.08 16.09 8.41
N THR A 107 0.56 14.87 8.73
CA THR A 107 1.97 14.48 8.57
C THR A 107 2.21 13.61 7.34
N LEU A 108 1.20 12.85 6.90
CA LEU A 108 1.30 11.94 5.76
C LEU A 108 1.63 12.72 4.47
N PRO A 109 2.72 12.38 3.75
CA PRO A 109 3.10 13.05 2.51
C PRO A 109 1.94 13.20 1.53
N PRO A 110 1.82 14.36 0.85
CA PRO A 110 0.64 14.71 0.06
C PRO A 110 0.41 13.80 -1.15
N GLU A 111 1.45 13.15 -1.68
CA GLU A 111 1.37 12.21 -2.79
C GLU A 111 0.67 10.89 -2.43
N HIS A 112 0.52 10.59 -1.14
CA HIS A 112 -0.15 9.37 -0.67
C HIS A 112 -1.64 9.61 -0.48
N GLU A 113 -2.46 8.67 -0.94
CA GLU A 113 -3.89 8.69 -0.64
C GLU A 113 -4.19 7.92 0.63
N ALA A 114 -5.29 8.26 1.29
CA ALA A 114 -5.77 7.53 2.45
C ALA A 114 -7.27 7.25 2.34
N MET A 115 -7.73 6.24 3.08
CA MET A 115 -9.13 5.93 3.32
C MET A 115 -9.35 5.68 4.80
N ILE A 116 -10.58 5.91 5.28
CA ILE A 116 -10.97 5.65 6.67
C ILE A 116 -12.06 4.60 6.70
N VAL A 117 -11.82 3.54 7.45
CA VAL A 117 -12.76 2.43 7.67
C VAL A 117 -12.96 2.26 9.16
N SER A 118 -14.20 2.20 9.62
CA SER A 118 -14.49 1.87 11.01
C SER A 118 -14.89 0.41 11.15
N THR A 119 -14.49 -0.24 12.24
CA THR A 119 -14.59 -1.70 12.39
C THR A 119 -15.41 -2.17 13.58
N GLY A 120 -16.27 -1.35 14.22
CA GLY A 120 -17.13 -1.80 15.33
C GLY A 120 -18.18 -2.85 14.91
N ARG A 121 -19.46 -2.69 15.29
CA ARG A 121 -20.58 -3.60 14.92
C ARG A 121 -20.53 -4.21 13.50
N GLN A 122 -20.04 -3.45 12.53
CA GLN A 122 -19.79 -3.90 11.15
C GLN A 122 -18.73 -3.01 10.51
N MET A 123 -18.09 -3.49 9.45
CA MET A 123 -17.22 -2.66 8.62
C MET A 123 -18.01 -1.52 7.97
N ARG A 124 -17.50 -0.29 8.08
CA ARG A 124 -18.05 0.87 7.35
C ARG A 124 -16.94 1.68 6.70
N VAL A 125 -17.01 1.86 5.39
CA VAL A 125 -16.16 2.81 4.67
C VAL A 125 -16.66 4.22 4.96
N ARG A 126 -15.91 4.97 5.78
CA ARG A 126 -16.24 6.36 6.14
C ARG A 126 -15.82 7.33 5.05
N VAL A 127 -14.65 7.08 4.44
CA VAL A 127 -14.14 7.80 3.28
C VAL A 127 -13.44 6.80 2.36
N PRO A 128 -13.81 6.69 1.08
CA PRO A 128 -13.06 5.89 0.10
C PRO A 128 -11.68 6.52 -0.18
N PRO A 129 -10.74 5.82 -0.84
CA PRO A 129 -9.40 6.35 -1.13
C PRO A 129 -9.45 7.74 -1.78
N THR A 130 -8.72 8.69 -1.18
CA THR A 130 -8.63 10.07 -1.66
C THR A 130 -7.36 10.77 -1.16
N MET A 131 -6.94 11.81 -1.89
CA MET A 131 -5.91 12.75 -1.47
C MET A 131 -6.49 13.96 -0.72
N ASP A 132 -7.82 14.10 -0.64
CA ASP A 132 -8.49 15.21 0.04
C ASP A 132 -8.36 15.08 1.57
N ARG A 133 -7.33 15.74 2.11
CA ARG A 133 -7.05 15.78 3.55
C ARG A 133 -8.15 16.45 4.35
N LYS A 134 -8.88 17.43 3.79
CA LYS A 134 -9.98 18.07 4.51
C LYS A 134 -11.11 17.06 4.71
N LYS A 135 -11.52 16.36 3.65
CA LYS A 135 -12.56 15.32 3.72
C LYS A 135 -12.20 14.20 4.70
N LEU A 136 -10.95 13.74 4.69
CA LEU A 136 -10.46 12.73 5.62
C LEU A 136 -10.50 13.22 7.08
N LYS A 137 -10.06 14.45 7.34
CA LYS A 137 -10.08 15.05 8.69
C LYS A 137 -11.50 15.30 9.21
N ASP A 138 -12.40 15.78 8.35
CA ASP A 138 -13.81 15.97 8.69
C ASP A 138 -14.46 14.63 9.09
N ALA A 139 -14.19 13.57 8.32
CA ALA A 139 -14.69 12.24 8.64
C ALA A 139 -14.07 11.67 9.93
N ALA A 140 -12.76 11.85 10.15
CA ALA A 140 -12.10 11.46 11.38
C ALA A 140 -12.75 12.12 12.61
N ASN A 141 -13.01 13.44 12.55
CA ASN A 141 -13.68 14.17 13.63
C ASN A 141 -15.11 13.67 13.90
N SER A 142 -15.78 13.11 12.88
CA SER A 142 -17.15 12.59 12.98
C SER A 142 -17.25 11.16 13.52
N LEU A 143 -16.14 10.45 13.75
CA LEU A 143 -16.16 9.05 14.20
C LEU A 143 -16.78 8.92 15.58
N PHE A 144 -17.82 8.12 15.76
CA PHE A 144 -18.42 7.82 17.06
C PHE A 144 -18.42 6.31 17.31
N SER A 145 -18.71 5.90 18.55
CA SER A 145 -18.83 4.47 18.86
C SER A 145 -19.98 3.88 18.07
N ASP A 146 -19.69 2.90 17.22
CA ASP A 146 -20.70 2.06 16.60
C ASP A 146 -21.20 1.00 17.60
N GLY A 147 -20.45 0.75 18.70
CA GLY A 147 -20.74 -0.25 19.71
C GLY A 147 -20.58 -1.69 19.23
N ALA A 148 -20.99 -2.66 20.06
CA ALA A 148 -20.70 -4.09 19.91
C ALA A 148 -19.19 -4.40 19.89
N GLY A 149 -18.80 -5.62 19.51
CA GLY A 149 -17.40 -5.99 19.27
C GLY A 149 -16.92 -5.53 17.89
N THR A 150 -15.60 -5.56 17.68
CA THR A 150 -14.97 -5.16 16.42
C THR A 150 -15.01 -6.31 15.42
N THR A 151 -15.30 -6.05 14.15
CA THR A 151 -15.22 -7.01 13.04
C THR A 151 -13.92 -6.81 12.26
N LEU A 152 -12.76 -6.90 12.94
CA LEU A 152 -11.47 -6.51 12.35
C LEU A 152 -11.06 -7.47 11.22
N ILE A 153 -11.23 -8.79 11.41
CA ILE A 153 -10.89 -9.80 10.38
C ILE A 153 -11.71 -9.57 9.11
N ASP A 154 -13.03 -9.44 9.25
CA ASP A 154 -13.93 -9.22 8.11
C ASP A 154 -13.60 -7.89 7.41
N SER A 155 -13.27 -6.85 8.18
CA SER A 155 -12.87 -5.55 7.64
C SER A 155 -11.57 -5.61 6.83
N LEU A 156 -10.57 -6.35 7.29
CA LEU A 156 -9.30 -6.52 6.57
C LEU A 156 -9.53 -7.23 5.24
N LEU A 157 -10.29 -8.33 5.25
CA LEU A 157 -10.60 -9.11 4.05
C LEU A 157 -11.44 -8.32 3.04
N GLU A 158 -12.47 -7.61 3.51
CA GLU A 158 -13.35 -6.84 2.64
C GLU A 158 -12.63 -5.62 2.05
N VAL A 159 -11.83 -4.89 2.83
CA VAL A 159 -11.05 -3.77 2.30
C VAL A 159 -10.04 -4.26 1.26
N ASP A 160 -9.38 -5.39 1.53
CA ASP A 160 -8.45 -5.99 0.58
C ASP A 160 -9.12 -6.30 -0.75
N ASP A 161 -10.29 -6.94 -0.72
CA ASP A 161 -11.02 -7.32 -1.92
C ASP A 161 -11.53 -6.11 -2.72
N ARG A 162 -12.06 -5.11 -2.02
CA ARG A 162 -12.71 -3.94 -2.63
C ARG A 162 -11.72 -2.90 -3.14
N PHE A 163 -10.62 -2.67 -2.41
CA PHE A 163 -9.77 -1.50 -2.63
C PHE A 163 -8.30 -1.83 -2.88
N ILE A 164 -7.82 -3.04 -2.57
CA ILE A 164 -6.39 -3.36 -2.70
C ILE A 164 -6.12 -4.30 -3.88
N LYS A 165 -6.74 -5.49 -3.93
CA LYS A 165 -6.48 -6.52 -4.95
C LYS A 165 -6.56 -6.01 -6.40
N LYS A 166 -7.47 -5.06 -6.65
CA LYS A 166 -7.80 -4.56 -8.00
C LYS A 166 -7.03 -3.28 -8.37
N THR A 167 -6.09 -2.85 -7.53
CA THR A 167 -5.30 -1.63 -7.73
C THR A 167 -3.82 -1.98 -7.89
N ALA A 168 -3.29 -1.85 -9.10
CA ALA A 168 -1.91 -2.23 -9.42
C ALA A 168 -0.88 -1.10 -9.20
N ASP A 169 -1.32 0.15 -9.17
CA ASP A 169 -0.45 1.34 -9.17
C ASP A 169 -0.31 1.99 -7.77
N ARG A 170 -0.55 1.22 -6.70
CA ARG A 170 -0.47 1.71 -5.32
C ARG A 170 0.30 0.74 -4.44
N TRP A 171 1.03 1.30 -3.49
CA TRP A 171 1.63 0.52 -2.41
C TRP A 171 0.63 0.38 -1.25
N PRO A 172 0.07 -0.81 -1.00
CA PRO A 172 -0.92 -0.98 0.06
C PRO A 172 -0.31 -0.94 1.46
N VAL A 173 -0.81 -0.02 2.29
CA VAL A 173 -0.42 0.12 3.70
C VAL A 173 -1.66 0.12 4.58
N PHE A 174 -1.73 -0.81 5.53
CA PHE A 174 -2.79 -0.87 6.53
C PHE A 174 -2.28 -0.24 7.82
N VAL A 175 -3.06 0.65 8.43
CA VAL A 175 -2.82 1.25 9.74
C VAL A 175 -4.03 0.94 10.61
N ILE A 176 -3.84 0.05 11.58
CA ILE A 176 -4.89 -0.48 12.43
C ILE A 176 -4.81 0.21 13.79
N ILE A 177 -5.90 0.86 14.19
CA ILE A 177 -6.06 1.40 15.54
C ILE A 177 -7.17 0.58 16.20
N THR A 178 -6.81 -0.28 17.14
CA THR A 178 -7.76 -1.22 17.75
C THR A 178 -7.64 -1.28 19.27
N SER A 179 -8.51 -2.05 19.91
CA SER A 179 -8.50 -2.31 21.35
C SER A 179 -8.26 -3.79 21.68
N ASP A 180 -8.12 -4.11 22.96
CA ASP A 180 -8.11 -5.48 23.51
C ASP A 180 -9.52 -6.07 23.71
N GLY A 181 -10.51 -5.59 22.96
CA GLY A 181 -11.90 -6.00 23.02
C GLY A 181 -12.22 -7.34 22.35
N THR A 182 -13.50 -7.53 22.04
CA THR A 182 -14.02 -8.75 21.40
C THR A 182 -13.95 -8.65 19.88
N GLU A 183 -13.34 -9.64 19.23
CA GLU A 183 -13.46 -9.88 17.79
C GLU A 183 -14.82 -10.54 17.49
N SER A 184 -15.59 -9.96 16.57
CA SER A 184 -16.97 -10.36 16.24
C SER A 184 -17.14 -10.73 14.76
N SER A 185 -16.06 -10.86 14.00
CA SER A 185 -16.08 -11.40 12.64
C SER A 185 -16.59 -12.85 12.60
N ALA A 186 -17.13 -13.27 11.46
CA ALA A 186 -17.65 -14.64 11.34
C ALA A 186 -16.50 -15.67 11.31
N GLY A 187 -16.58 -16.70 12.15
CA GLY A 187 -15.54 -17.74 12.26
C GLY A 187 -15.23 -18.47 10.95
N ALA A 188 -16.18 -18.53 10.01
CA ALA A 188 -15.97 -19.09 8.67
C ALA A 188 -14.86 -18.37 7.86
N HIS A 189 -14.48 -17.15 8.25
CA HIS A 189 -13.46 -16.34 7.58
C HIS A 189 -12.03 -16.59 8.08
N GLU A 190 -11.80 -17.43 9.09
CA GLU A 190 -10.46 -17.72 9.61
C GLU A 190 -9.52 -18.30 8.53
N LYS A 191 -10.02 -19.24 7.72
CA LYS A 191 -9.23 -19.82 6.61
C LYS A 191 -8.84 -18.76 5.57
N ALA A 192 -9.78 -17.88 5.22
CA ALA A 192 -9.53 -16.80 4.28
C ALA A 192 -8.54 -15.78 4.84
N PHE A 193 -8.64 -15.47 6.13
CA PHE A 193 -7.71 -14.59 6.84
C PHE A 193 -6.29 -15.18 6.89
N ASN A 194 -6.14 -16.46 7.18
CA ASN A 194 -4.84 -17.12 7.17
C ASN A 194 -4.20 -17.09 5.78
N GLN A 195 -4.98 -17.37 4.73
CA GLN A 195 -4.52 -17.26 3.34
C GLN A 195 -4.13 -15.82 2.97
N TRP A 196 -4.94 -14.84 3.38
CA TRP A 196 -4.64 -13.42 3.16
C TRP A 196 -3.35 -13.01 3.86
N THR A 197 -3.15 -13.44 5.11
CA THR A 197 -1.95 -13.15 5.92
C THR A 197 -0.69 -13.67 5.25
N LEU A 198 -0.71 -14.91 4.76
CA LEU A 198 0.41 -15.54 4.04
C LEU A 198 0.70 -14.87 2.69
N ALA A 199 -0.31 -14.28 2.06
CA ALA A 199 -0.16 -13.60 0.77
C ALA A 199 0.36 -12.15 0.89
N GLN A 200 0.44 -11.56 2.09
CA GLN A 200 0.82 -10.14 2.26
C GLN A 200 2.20 -9.83 1.67
N ALA A 201 3.20 -10.66 1.97
CA ALA A 201 4.58 -10.43 1.53
C ALA A 201 4.70 -10.42 -0.01
N GLY A 202 4.06 -11.37 -0.69
CA GLY A 202 4.07 -11.45 -2.16
C GLY A 202 3.24 -10.36 -2.87
N ARG A 203 2.52 -9.53 -2.10
CA ARG A 203 1.69 -8.43 -2.59
C ARG A 203 2.17 -7.07 -2.09
N SER A 204 3.36 -7.03 -1.47
CA SER A 204 3.94 -5.85 -0.83
C SER A 204 3.00 -5.11 0.14
N ILE A 205 2.09 -5.84 0.79
CA ILE A 205 1.20 -5.28 1.82
C ILE A 205 2.02 -5.09 3.09
N VAL A 206 1.99 -3.87 3.65
CA VAL A 206 2.58 -3.54 4.95
C VAL A 206 1.47 -3.18 5.93
N SER A 207 1.44 -3.82 7.09
CA SER A 207 0.46 -3.55 8.14
C SER A 207 1.15 -2.99 9.39
N HIS A 208 0.68 -1.85 9.86
CA HIS A 208 1.05 -1.26 11.15
C HIS A 208 -0.15 -1.29 12.09
N ALA A 209 0.10 -1.39 13.40
CA ALA A 209 -0.96 -1.37 14.39
C ALA A 209 -0.56 -0.60 15.65
N ILE A 210 -1.54 0.10 16.22
CA ILE A 210 -1.49 0.65 17.57
C ILE A 210 -2.69 0.12 18.35
N VAL A 211 -2.43 -0.64 19.41
CA VAL A 211 -3.47 -1.26 20.24
C VAL A 211 -3.65 -0.50 21.55
N MET A 212 -4.90 -0.15 21.87
CA MET A 212 -5.29 0.40 23.17
C MET A 212 -5.62 -0.74 24.13
N LYS A 213 -4.86 -0.88 25.21
CA LYS A 213 -5.03 -1.95 26.19
C LYS A 213 -5.71 -1.42 27.44
N PHE A 214 -6.89 -1.95 27.75
CA PHE A 214 -7.69 -1.53 28.90
C PHE A 214 -7.84 -2.62 29.96
N LYS A 215 -7.93 -3.88 29.55
CA LYS A 215 -8.30 -5.02 30.41
C LYS A 215 -7.36 -6.21 30.29
N GLY A 216 -6.51 -6.29 29.27
CA GLY A 216 -5.58 -7.42 29.09
C GLY A 216 -5.27 -7.70 27.62
N SER A 217 -5.40 -8.96 27.21
CA SER A 217 -5.19 -9.43 25.83
C SER A 217 -6.52 -9.80 25.20
N GLY A 218 -6.73 -9.38 23.94
CA GLY A 218 -7.93 -9.67 23.17
C GLY A 218 -7.61 -10.24 21.78
N VAL A 219 -8.59 -10.88 21.15
CA VAL A 219 -8.43 -11.42 19.78
C VAL A 219 -8.02 -10.33 18.76
N PRO A 220 -8.58 -9.10 18.78
CA PRO A 220 -8.14 -8.04 17.86
C PRO A 220 -6.67 -7.65 18.05
N GLU A 221 -6.14 -7.70 19.28
CA GLU A 221 -4.71 -7.51 19.56
C GLU A 221 -3.87 -8.61 18.88
N MET A 222 -4.27 -9.88 19.03
CA MET A 222 -3.57 -11.00 18.40
C MET A 222 -3.61 -10.91 16.87
N VAL A 223 -4.74 -10.52 16.29
CA VAL A 223 -4.89 -10.26 14.85
C VAL A 223 -3.94 -9.14 14.41
N ALA A 224 -3.95 -7.99 15.10
CA ALA A 224 -3.08 -6.86 14.81
C ALA A 224 -1.59 -7.23 14.90
N MET A 225 -1.20 -8.00 15.92
CA MET A 225 0.16 -8.50 16.08
C MET A 225 0.55 -9.48 14.96
N ASN A 226 -0.35 -10.40 14.59
CA ASN A 226 -0.10 -11.36 13.52
C ASN A 226 0.13 -10.67 12.17
N VAL A 227 -0.73 -9.71 11.79
CA VAL A 227 -0.62 -9.05 10.49
C VAL A 227 0.59 -8.13 10.40
N THR A 228 0.94 -7.44 11.50
CA THR A 228 2.14 -6.58 11.56
C THR A 228 3.42 -7.40 11.46
N GLN A 229 3.50 -8.54 12.17
CA GLN A 229 4.65 -9.44 12.11
C GLN A 229 4.85 -10.04 10.71
N ASN A 230 3.78 -10.55 10.08
CA ASN A 230 3.88 -11.19 8.76
C ASN A 230 4.19 -10.21 7.62
N SER A 231 3.86 -8.94 7.79
CA SER A 231 4.11 -7.90 6.78
C SER A 231 5.38 -7.10 7.04
N GLY A 232 6.08 -7.33 8.15
CA GLY A 232 7.27 -6.60 8.55
C GLY A 232 7.02 -5.17 9.02
N GLY A 233 5.75 -4.81 9.30
CA GLY A 233 5.36 -3.50 9.79
C GLY A 233 5.58 -3.32 11.30
N ARG A 234 4.96 -2.28 11.86
CA ARG A 234 5.17 -1.84 13.25
C ARG A 234 3.98 -2.18 14.13
N TYR A 235 4.25 -2.79 15.27
CA TYR A 235 3.28 -2.98 16.34
C TYR A 235 3.66 -2.11 17.54
N ASP A 236 2.71 -1.30 18.00
CA ASP A 236 2.80 -0.53 19.24
C ASP A 236 1.54 -0.80 20.08
N PHE A 237 1.65 -0.61 21.40
CA PHE A 237 0.49 -0.56 22.28
C PHE A 237 0.54 0.65 23.21
N ILE A 238 -0.62 1.04 23.73
CA ILE A 238 -0.78 2.13 24.70
C ILE A 238 -1.76 1.72 25.81
N ASN A 239 -1.43 2.11 27.04
CA ASN A 239 -2.30 1.94 28.21
C ASN A 239 -3.15 3.20 28.47
N THR A 240 -2.77 4.33 27.88
CA THR A 240 -3.50 5.61 27.97
C THR A 240 -3.54 6.29 26.61
N GLY A 241 -4.67 6.92 26.29
CA GLY A 241 -4.90 7.50 24.96
C GLY A 241 -4.05 8.74 24.64
N ASN A 242 -3.51 9.45 25.64
CA ASN A 242 -2.79 10.72 25.45
C ASN A 242 -1.58 10.64 24.51
N SER A 243 -0.95 9.47 24.40
CA SER A 243 0.22 9.26 23.53
C SER A 243 -0.13 8.89 22.08
N LEU A 244 -1.41 8.60 21.79
CA LEU A 244 -1.84 8.15 20.47
C LEU A 244 -1.56 9.18 19.37
N PRO A 245 -1.82 10.50 19.57
CA PRO A 245 -1.53 11.48 18.53
C PRO A 245 -0.06 11.54 18.11
N GLU A 246 0.86 11.53 19.08
CA GLU A 246 2.29 11.58 18.76
C GLU A 246 2.78 10.28 18.11
N LYS A 247 2.27 9.12 18.52
CA LYS A 247 2.59 7.84 17.89
C LYS A 247 2.10 7.78 16.44
N MET A 248 0.89 8.26 16.18
CA MET A 248 0.33 8.33 14.84
C MET A 248 1.11 9.30 13.94
N LYS A 249 1.49 10.47 14.47
CA LYS A 249 2.39 11.41 13.78
C LYS A 249 3.72 10.76 13.42
N THR A 250 4.35 10.08 14.39
CA THR A 250 5.63 9.36 14.19
C THR A 250 5.49 8.29 13.11
N LEU A 251 4.39 7.53 13.11
CA LEU A 251 4.13 6.53 12.10
C LEU A 251 3.98 7.14 10.70
N ALA A 252 3.24 8.24 10.55
CA ALA A 252 3.10 8.93 9.27
C ALA A 252 4.45 9.45 8.73
N ALA A 253 5.30 10.00 9.59
CA ALA A 253 6.64 10.42 9.22
C ALA A 253 7.49 9.23 8.74
N GLN A 254 7.45 8.11 9.48
CA GLN A 254 8.13 6.88 9.08
C GLN A 254 7.67 6.39 7.71
N LEU A 255 6.37 6.41 7.40
CA LEU A 255 5.86 6.03 6.08
C LEU A 255 6.45 6.91 4.96
N GLY A 256 6.64 8.19 5.21
CA GLY A 256 7.28 9.09 4.25
C GLY A 256 8.75 8.74 4.01
N ASP A 257 9.49 8.35 5.04
CA ASP A 257 10.88 7.92 4.90
C ASP A 257 11.00 6.54 4.24
N ASP A 258 10.09 5.62 4.58
CA ASP A 258 9.93 4.33 3.93
C ASP A 258 9.69 4.50 2.43
N TYR A 259 8.82 5.42 2.03
CA TYR A 259 8.59 5.75 0.62
C TYR A 259 9.85 6.29 -0.06
N LYS A 260 10.59 7.21 0.56
CA LYS A 260 11.86 7.71 -0.02
C LYS A 260 12.86 6.57 -0.23
N GLN A 261 13.03 5.69 0.75
CA GLN A 261 13.93 4.54 0.65
C GLN A 261 13.49 3.54 -0.42
N ALA A 262 12.19 3.30 -0.55
CA ALA A 262 11.62 2.45 -1.58
C ALA A 262 11.80 3.04 -2.98
N SER A 263 11.62 4.35 -3.13
CA SER A 263 11.57 5.06 -4.42
C SER A 263 12.86 5.04 -5.24
N VAL A 264 13.98 4.64 -4.62
CA VAL A 264 15.29 4.47 -5.24
C VAL A 264 15.62 3.01 -5.60
N LYS A 265 14.71 2.07 -5.29
CA LYS A 265 14.82 0.67 -5.71
C LYS A 265 14.05 0.42 -7.00
N TYR A 266 14.47 -0.59 -7.76
CA TYR A 266 13.67 -1.13 -8.86
C TYR A 266 12.71 -2.18 -8.34
N GLN A 267 11.45 -2.07 -8.74
CA GLN A 267 10.48 -3.15 -8.73
C GLN A 267 10.64 -3.91 -10.05
N VAL A 268 11.10 -5.16 -9.95
CA VAL A 268 11.28 -6.07 -11.08
C VAL A 268 10.19 -7.14 -11.01
N GLU A 269 9.29 -7.12 -11.97
CA GLU A 269 8.22 -8.09 -12.13
C GLU A 269 8.64 -9.20 -13.09
N TYR A 270 8.41 -10.45 -12.71
CA TYR A 270 8.76 -11.61 -13.51
C TYR A 270 7.63 -12.65 -13.52
N ALA A 271 7.54 -13.40 -14.60
CA ALA A 271 6.55 -14.46 -14.76
C ALA A 271 7.06 -15.77 -14.14
N THR A 272 6.22 -16.43 -13.33
CA THR A 272 6.51 -17.73 -12.70
C THR A 272 5.32 -18.67 -12.79
N ASP A 273 5.61 -19.96 -12.86
CA ASP A 273 4.65 -21.07 -12.76
C ASP A 273 4.62 -21.68 -11.34
N SER A 274 5.50 -21.22 -10.44
CA SER A 274 5.56 -21.69 -9.07
C SER A 274 4.32 -21.25 -8.28
N LYS A 275 3.67 -22.18 -7.58
CA LYS A 275 2.54 -21.88 -6.68
C LYS A 275 2.99 -21.21 -5.39
N GLU A 276 4.15 -21.60 -4.89
CA GLU A 276 4.76 -21.10 -3.66
C GLU A 276 5.94 -20.19 -3.96
N TRP A 277 6.26 -19.29 -3.03
CA TRP A 277 7.44 -18.44 -3.16
C TRP A 277 8.71 -19.30 -3.22
N LYS A 278 9.64 -18.91 -4.09
CA LYS A 278 10.95 -19.56 -4.22
C LYS A 278 12.04 -18.49 -4.21
N PRO A 279 13.26 -18.82 -3.74
CA PRO A 279 14.40 -17.92 -3.85
C PRO A 279 14.65 -17.47 -5.29
N VAL A 280 14.90 -16.17 -5.43
CA VAL A 280 15.16 -15.50 -6.69
C VAL A 280 16.51 -14.81 -6.63
N GLU A 281 17.28 -14.93 -7.70
CA GLU A 281 18.47 -14.12 -7.93
C GLU A 281 18.17 -13.13 -9.05
N VAL A 282 18.69 -11.92 -8.91
CA VAL A 282 18.61 -10.87 -9.92
C VAL A 282 20.01 -10.43 -10.27
N THR A 283 20.28 -10.36 -11.57
CA THR A 283 21.52 -9.80 -12.10
C THR A 283 21.20 -8.67 -13.06
N VAL A 284 22.17 -7.79 -13.26
CA VAL A 284 22.07 -6.64 -14.16
C VAL A 284 23.22 -6.73 -15.16
N ALA A 285 22.95 -6.53 -16.44
CA ALA A 285 23.94 -6.66 -17.53
C ALA A 285 24.98 -5.51 -17.57
N ARG A 286 24.78 -4.47 -16.75
CA ARG A 286 25.64 -3.30 -16.67
C ARG A 286 26.87 -3.56 -15.80
N ASP A 287 28.03 -3.15 -16.28
CA ASP A 287 29.29 -3.33 -15.54
C ASP A 287 29.40 -2.42 -14.31
N GLY A 288 30.18 -2.88 -13.32
CA GLY A 288 30.55 -2.08 -12.16
C GLY A 288 29.45 -1.83 -11.15
N VAL A 289 28.36 -2.61 -11.21
CA VAL A 289 27.22 -2.50 -10.29
C VAL A 289 27.38 -3.39 -9.06
N ARG A 290 26.82 -2.95 -7.93
CA ARG A 290 26.57 -3.77 -6.76
C ARG A 290 25.06 -3.87 -6.54
N LEU A 291 24.56 -5.10 -6.40
CA LEU A 291 23.13 -5.36 -6.21
C LEU A 291 22.84 -5.73 -4.76
N GLN A 292 21.74 -5.23 -4.25
CA GLN A 292 21.13 -5.70 -3.01
C GLN A 292 19.66 -6.02 -3.29
N ILE A 293 19.31 -7.29 -3.12
CA ILE A 293 17.96 -7.81 -3.37
C ILE A 293 17.19 -7.83 -2.06
N THR A 294 15.96 -7.33 -2.09
CA THR A 294 15.01 -7.35 -0.98
C THR A 294 13.71 -8.00 -1.45
N GLN A 295 13.13 -8.89 -0.64
CA GLN A 295 11.86 -9.54 -0.99
C GLN A 295 10.71 -8.56 -0.91
N GLY A 296 10.73 -7.70 0.11
CA GLY A 296 9.80 -6.61 0.28
C GLY A 296 10.37 -5.29 -0.25
N ARG A 297 9.48 -4.32 -0.39
CA ARG A 297 9.84 -2.97 -0.82
C ARG A 297 10.83 -2.29 0.13
N LEU A 298 10.80 -2.61 1.43
CA LEU A 298 11.71 -2.08 2.44
C LEU A 298 12.83 -3.04 2.87
N ARG A 299 12.55 -4.35 3.00
CA ARG A 299 13.45 -5.37 3.57
C ARG A 299 13.71 -6.55 2.64
#